data_AF-A0A3D9GXX8-F1
#
_entry.id   AF-A0A3D9GXX8-F1
#
_cell.length_a   1.000
_cell.length_b   1.000
_cell.length_c   1.000
_cell.angle_alpha   90.00
_cell.angle_beta   90.00
_cell.angle_gamma   90.00
#
_symmetry.space_group_name_H-M   'P 1'
#
loop_
_entity.id
_entity.type
_entity.pdbx_description
1 polymer ?
#
loop_
_entity_poly.entity_id
_entity_poly.type
_entity_poly.pdbx_seq_one_letter_code
_entity_poly.pdbx_strand_id
1 'polypeptide(L)' 'MATIRELLTEADLQEAERRKLPIRVFKDDHLIDSDTRIIRFTDSTVITQSGVSDVTYHSRKECQFYEIRK' A
#
# COMPACT_ATOMS: atom_id res chain seq x y z
N MET A 1 -14.42 5.39 13.73
CA MET A 1 -14.13 6.40 12.69
C MET A 1 -12.90 5.90 11.95
N ALA A 2 -13.01 5.62 10.65
CA ALA A 2 -11.88 5.07 9.90
C ALA A 2 -10.89 6.20 9.61
N THR A 3 -9.75 6.20 10.31
CA THR A 3 -8.68 7.16 10.07
C THR A 3 -7.89 6.66 8.87
N ILE A 4 -8.06 7.31 7.73
CA ILE A 4 -7.25 7.07 6.54
C ILE A 4 -5.92 7.79 6.76
N ARG A 5 -4.79 7.05 6.75
CA ARG A 5 -3.46 7.64 6.89
C ARG A 5 -2.64 7.40 5.62
N GLU A 6 -2.01 8.45 5.12
CA GLU A 6 -1.14 8.39 3.94
C GLU A 6 0.21 7.77 4.30
N LEU A 7 0.61 6.74 3.54
CA LEU A 7 1.88 6.04 3.70
C LEU A 7 2.91 6.64 2.73
N LEU A 8 3.45 7.80 3.08
CA LEU A 8 4.47 8.50 2.27
C LEU A 8 5.89 8.11 2.72
N THR A 9 6.11 7.98 4.02
CA THR A 9 7.44 7.71 4.58
C THR A 9 7.79 6.23 4.55
N GLU A 10 9.09 5.93 4.59
CA GLU A 10 9.54 4.55 4.72
C GLU A 10 9.07 3.90 6.02
N ALA A 11 9.03 4.67 7.11
CA ALA A 11 8.57 4.18 8.40
C ALA A 11 7.10 3.74 8.35
N ASP A 12 6.26 4.51 7.64
CA ASP A 12 4.85 4.18 7.42
C ASP A 12 4.71 2.87 6.61
N LEU A 13 5.41 2.76 5.48
CA LEU A 13 5.41 1.55 4.64
C LEU A 13 5.93 0.32 5.40
N GLN A 14 6.96 0.51 6.22
CA GLN A 14 7.54 -0.55 7.04
C GLN A 14 6.63 -0.97 8.20
N GLU A 15 5.86 -0.05 8.78
CA GLU A 15 4.83 -0.43 9.75
C GLU A 15 3.68 -1.18 9.08
N ALA A 16 3.22 -0.72 7.91
CA ALA A 16 2.17 -1.37 7.15
C ALA A 16 2.57 -2.78 6.68
N GLU A 17 3.82 -2.99 6.26
CA GLU A 17 4.38 -4.31 5.94
C GLU A 17 4.44 -5.22 7.17
N ARG A 18 5.07 -4.76 8.26
CA ARG A 18 5.21 -5.56 9.50
C ARG A 18 3.88 -5.96 10.11
N ARG A 19 2.92 -5.05 10.13
CA ARG A 19 1.58 -5.29 10.70
C ARG A 19 0.62 -5.90 9.68
N LYS A 20 1.04 -6.07 8.42
CA LYS A 20 0.20 -6.52 7.29
C LYS A 20 -1.12 -5.76 7.21
N LEU A 21 -1.05 -4.43 7.36
CA LEU A 21 -2.23 -3.58 7.37
C LEU A 21 -2.88 -3.58 5.98
N PRO A 22 -4.22 -3.54 5.91
CA PRO A 22 -4.91 -3.32 4.66
C PRO A 22 -4.65 -1.87 4.21
N ILE A 23 -4.15 -1.75 2.99
CA ILE A 23 -3.87 -0.47 2.34
C ILE A 23 -4.65 -0.36 1.02
N ARG A 24 -4.84 0.88 0.58
CA ARG A 24 -5.36 1.26 -0.73
C ARG A 24 -4.27 1.87 -1.57
N VAL A 25 -4.27 1.52 -2.85
CA VAL A 25 -3.35 2.04 -3.83
C VAL A 25 -4.12 2.79 -4.90
N PHE A 26 -3.80 4.06 -5.07
CA PHE A 26 -4.30 4.89 -6.13
C PHE A 26 -3.17 5.20 -7.10
N LYS A 27 -3.46 5.26 -8.40
CA LYS A 27 -2.55 5.69 -9.45
C LYS A 27 -3.33 6.58 -10.40
N ASP A 28 -2.84 7.81 -10.63
CA ASP A 28 -3.46 8.74 -11.59
C ASP A 28 -4.97 8.98 -11.34
N ASP A 29 -5.38 9.17 -10.08
CA ASP A 29 -6.79 9.31 -9.64
C ASP A 29 -7.64 8.02 -9.78
N HIS A 30 -7.06 6.92 -10.27
CA HIS A 30 -7.71 5.62 -10.33
C HIS A 30 -7.35 4.75 -9.13
N LEU A 31 -8.37 4.14 -8.51
CA LEU A 31 -8.19 3.12 -7.48
C LEU A 31 -7.76 1.81 -8.13
N ILE A 32 -6.49 1.44 -7.93
CA ILE A 32 -5.93 0.19 -8.47
C ILE A 32 -6.23 -0.97 -7.52
N ASP A 33 -5.98 -0.76 -6.23
CA ASP A 33 -6.20 -1.75 -5.19
C ASP A 33 -6.92 -1.14 -4.00
N SER A 34 -8.00 -1.79 -3.57
CA SER A 34 -8.86 -1.32 -2.47
C SER A 34 -8.60 -1.98 -1.13
N ASP A 35 -8.03 -3.19 -1.16
CA ASP A 35 -7.69 -4.01 0.00
C ASP A 35 -6.48 -4.87 -0.38
N THR A 36 -5.29 -4.29 -0.24
CA THR A 36 -4.04 -4.99 -0.52
C THR A 36 -3.09 -4.83 0.66
N ARG A 37 -2.13 -5.73 0.79
CA ARG A 37 -1.16 -5.72 1.90
C ARG A 37 0.23 -5.62 1.34
N ILE A 38 1.06 -4.76 1.93
CA ILE A 38 2.47 -4.67 1.52
C ILE A 38 3.16 -5.96 1.98
N ILE A 39 3.70 -6.71 1.01
CA ILE A 39 4.51 -7.89 1.29
C ILE A 39 6.00 -7.57 1.23
N ARG A 40 6.38 -6.57 0.43
CA ARG A 40 7.75 -6.10 0.28
C ARG A 40 7.75 -4.73 -0.36
N PHE A 41 8.76 -3.93 -0.07
CA PHE A 41 8.99 -2.69 -0.80
C PHE A 41 10.49 -2.49 -1.00
N THR A 42 10.82 -1.68 -1.98
CA THR A 42 12.16 -1.20 -2.30
C THR A 42 12.13 0.33 -2.34
N ASP A 43 13.27 0.95 -2.60
CA ASP A 43 13.38 2.41 -2.71
C ASP A 43 12.42 3.00 -3.77
N SER A 44 12.24 2.29 -4.88
CA SER A 44 11.47 2.74 -6.04
C SER A 44 10.10 2.05 -6.22
N THR A 45 9.92 0.83 -5.70
CA THR A 45 8.74 0.00 -5.98
C THR A 45 8.17 -0.58 -4.70
N VAL A 46 6.85 -0.53 -4.54
CA VAL A 46 6.11 -1.19 -3.49
C VAL A 46 5.43 -2.43 -4.08
N ILE A 47 5.66 -3.58 -3.46
CA ILE A 47 5.09 -4.85 -3.85
C ILE A 47 3.96 -5.17 -2.87
N THR A 48 2.76 -5.24 -3.41
CA THR A 48 1.55 -5.49 -2.63
C THR A 48 0.93 -6.81 -3.06
N GLN A 49 0.15 -7.40 -2.16
CA GLN A 49 -0.58 -8.64 -2.40
C GLN A 49 -2.04 -8.42 -2.01
N SER A 50 -2.95 -8.49 -2.98
CA SER A 50 -4.39 -8.35 -2.79
C SER A 50 -5.10 -9.71 -2.65
N GLY A 51 -4.53 -10.78 -3.19
CA GLY A 51 -5.04 -12.15 -3.06
C GLY A 51 -3.94 -13.17 -2.77
N VAL A 52 -4.33 -14.42 -2.50
CA VAL A 52 -3.36 -15.51 -2.19
C VAL A 52 -2.34 -15.73 -3.33
N SER A 53 -2.69 -15.37 -4.56
CA SER A 53 -1.83 -15.51 -5.75
C SER A 53 -1.66 -14.24 -6.58
N ASP A 54 -2.20 -13.11 -6.12
CA ASP A 54 -2.16 -11.84 -6.85
C ASP A 54 -1.17 -10.89 -6.18
N VAL A 55 -0.04 -10.66 -6.87
CA VAL A 55 1.02 -9.75 -6.45
C VAL A 55 1.16 -8.64 -7.48
N THR A 56 1.07 -7.40 -7.00
CA THR A 56 1.13 -6.22 -7.84
C THR A 56 2.36 -5.39 -7.51
N TYR A 57 2.97 -4.83 -8.55
CA TYR A 57 4.12 -3.93 -8.44
C TYR A 57 3.66 -2.50 -8.69
N HIS A 58 3.85 -1.65 -7.69
CA HIS A 58 3.45 -0.25 -7.75
C HIS A 58 4.67 0.66 -7.63
N SER A 59 4.83 1.61 -8.54
CA SER A 59 5.87 2.63 -8.44
C SER A 59 5.59 3.56 -7.26
N ARG A 60 6.55 3.72 -6.33
CA ARG A 60 6.38 4.58 -5.16
C ARG A 60 6.18 6.05 -5.49
N LYS A 61 6.72 6.50 -6.64
CA LYS A 61 6.61 7.89 -7.12
C LYS A 61 5.32 8.19 -7.87
N GLU A 62 4.70 7.19 -8.48
CA GLU A 62 3.50 7.36 -9.31
C GLU A 62 2.22 6.95 -8.57
N CYS A 63 2.35 6.10 -7.55
CA CYS A 63 1.23 5.56 -6.79
C CYS A 63 1.14 6.23 -5.41
N GLN A 64 -0.08 6.44 -4.95
CA GLN A 64 -0.40 6.95 -3.62
C GLN A 64 -0.95 5.80 -2.78
N PHE A 65 -0.44 5.68 -1.55
CA PHE A 65 -0.74 4.57 -0.65
C PHE A 65 -1.44 5.10 0.59
N TYR A 66 -2.57 4.50 0.95
CA TYR A 66 -3.37 4.90 2.10
C TYR A 66 -3.65 3.69 2.99
N GLU A 67 -3.25 3.72 4.26
CA GLU A 67 -3.65 2.69 5.21
C GLU A 67 -5.11 2.89 5.66
N ILE A 68 -5.81 1.76 5.83
CA ILE A 68 -7.13 1.72 6.42
C ILE A 68 -6.98 1.20 7.86
N ARG A 69 -7.10 2.09 8.85
CA ARG A 69 -7.26 1.69 10.25
C ARG A 69 -8.73 1.68 10.63
N LYS A 70 -9.18 0.59 11.25
CA LYS A 70 -10.54 0.42 11.77
C LYS A 70 -10.61 0.77 13.25
#